data_AF-A0A921L181-F1
#
_entry.id   AF-A0A921L181-F1
#
_cell.length_a   1.000
_cell.length_b   1.000
_cell.length_c   1.000
_cell.angle_alpha   90.00
_cell.angle_beta   90.00
_cell.angle_gamma   90.00
#
_symmetry.space_group_name_H-M   'P 1'
#
loop_
_entity.id
_entity.type
_entity.pdbx_description
1 polymer ?
#
loop_
_entity_poly.entity_id
_entity_poly.type
_entity_poly.pdbx_seq_one_letter_code
_entity_poly.pdbx_strand_id
1 'polypeptide(L)'
;VKDGDIKLYGDVLWGVESLDVIEYINVYNDLTDPSPYKHTYLITTNLDEIFEGEGTKDMRYKKWQNNSSGEYRFSKYEKYDADNAAANVSNYLVPLVRMSEVYYIAAEAIYKKNLNEAKEYLRAVKQSRYASYNSLSLDKVNNATEGNFMDVLINEMRREWIGEGQIFYLYKRLKKDIPFEGNEVVPIEAKYVIWPIPDTETNLK
;
A
#
# COMPACT_ATOMS: atom_id res chain seq x y z
N VAL A 1 11.07 13.53 0.18
CA VAL A 1 11.28 12.46 -0.82
C VAL A 1 11.91 13.06 -2.05
N LYS A 2 12.96 12.41 -2.57
CA LYS A 2 13.69 12.90 -3.74
C LYS A 2 12.82 12.73 -4.99
N ASP A 3 13.04 13.56 -6.00
CA ASP A 3 12.35 13.37 -7.27
C ASP A 3 12.73 12.02 -7.90
N GLY A 4 11.75 11.28 -8.40
CA GLY A 4 11.94 9.89 -8.88
C GLY A 4 12.01 8.80 -7.81
N ASP A 5 12.02 9.13 -6.51
CA ASP A 5 11.93 8.14 -5.43
C ASP A 5 10.47 7.71 -5.17
N ILE A 6 9.87 7.01 -6.13
CA ILE A 6 8.47 6.57 -6.04
C ILE A 6 8.32 5.48 -4.97
N LYS A 7 9.26 4.53 -4.92
CA LYS A 7 9.17 3.35 -4.05
C LYS A 7 9.75 3.55 -2.66
N LEU A 8 10.11 4.78 -2.30
CA LEU A 8 10.71 5.13 -1.00
C LEU A 8 11.97 4.29 -0.74
N TYR A 9 12.89 4.25 -1.68
CA TYR A 9 14.04 3.33 -1.66
C TYR A 9 14.90 3.52 -0.39
N GLY A 10 14.93 4.71 0.21
CA GLY A 10 15.61 4.97 1.48
C GLY A 10 14.99 4.28 2.71
N ASP A 11 13.73 3.86 2.61
CA ASP A 11 13.00 3.09 3.63
C ASP A 11 13.13 1.57 3.42
N VAL A 12 13.70 1.14 2.29
CA VAL A 12 13.81 -0.27 1.93
C VAL A 12 15.04 -0.89 2.59
N LEU A 13 14.81 -1.87 3.46
CA LEU A 13 15.87 -2.65 4.10
C LEU A 13 16.36 -3.77 3.18
N TRP A 14 15.42 -4.39 2.46
CA TRP A 14 15.73 -5.44 1.49
C TRP A 14 14.71 -5.44 0.36
N GLY A 15 15.19 -5.67 -0.85
CA GLY A 15 14.38 -5.74 -2.06
C GLY A 15 15.18 -6.40 -3.19
N VAL A 16 14.49 -6.74 -4.27
CA VAL A 16 15.11 -7.31 -5.46
C VAL A 16 15.09 -6.31 -6.60
N GLU A 17 16.10 -6.37 -7.44
CA GLU A 17 16.10 -5.68 -8.73
C GLU A 17 15.44 -6.59 -9.75
N SER A 18 14.41 -6.08 -10.43
CA SER A 18 13.74 -6.78 -11.52
C SER A 18 13.68 -5.85 -12.72
N LEU A 19 14.39 -6.23 -13.79
CA LEU A 19 14.40 -5.49 -15.05
C LEU A 19 13.03 -5.59 -15.77
N ASP A 20 12.33 -6.70 -15.55
CA ASP A 20 11.05 -7.01 -16.19
C ASP A 20 9.84 -6.38 -15.46
N VAL A 21 10.04 -5.78 -14.27
CA VAL A 21 8.92 -5.22 -13.49
C VAL A 21 8.12 -4.16 -14.26
N ILE A 22 8.81 -3.39 -15.11
CA ILE A 22 8.19 -2.38 -15.96
C ILE A 22 7.35 -3.03 -17.07
N GLU A 23 7.85 -4.12 -17.64
CA GLU A 23 7.10 -4.88 -18.64
C GLU A 23 5.84 -5.48 -18.03
N TYR A 24 5.95 -6.11 -16.85
CA TYR A 24 4.81 -6.70 -16.15
C TYR A 24 3.74 -5.68 -15.79
N ILE A 25 4.11 -4.49 -15.29
CA ILE A 25 3.09 -3.47 -14.99
C ILE A 25 2.46 -2.91 -16.26
N ASN A 26 3.20 -2.76 -17.35
CA ASN A 26 2.68 -2.21 -18.61
C ASN A 26 1.65 -3.15 -19.26
N VAL A 27 1.77 -4.47 -19.07
CA VAL A 27 0.75 -5.43 -19.52
C VAL A 27 -0.61 -5.15 -18.87
N TYR A 28 -0.63 -4.70 -17.61
CA TYR A 28 -1.85 -4.41 -16.88
C TYR A 28 -2.27 -2.95 -16.93
N ASN A 29 -1.34 -2.02 -17.21
CA ASN A 29 -1.54 -0.57 -17.31
C ASN A 29 -1.26 -0.07 -18.75
N ASP A 30 -1.89 -0.68 -19.75
CA ASP A 30 -1.75 -0.28 -21.15
C ASP A 30 -2.62 0.93 -21.49
N LEU A 31 -1.95 2.05 -21.80
CA LEU A 31 -2.55 3.32 -22.24
C LEU A 31 -2.14 3.70 -23.66
N THR A 32 -1.55 2.77 -24.42
CA THR A 32 -0.93 3.06 -25.72
C THR A 32 -1.94 3.21 -26.85
N ASP A 33 -3.15 2.64 -26.72
CA ASP A 33 -4.21 2.82 -27.71
C ASP A 33 -4.66 4.30 -27.75
N PRO A 34 -4.77 4.94 -28.92
CA PRO A 34 -5.27 6.31 -29.04
C PRO A 34 -6.69 6.51 -28.50
N SER A 35 -7.48 5.43 -28.44
CA SER A 35 -8.83 5.44 -27.89
C SER A 35 -8.80 5.16 -26.39
N PRO A 36 -9.23 6.11 -25.53
CA PRO A 36 -9.26 5.89 -24.08
C PRO A 36 -10.21 4.76 -23.66
N TYR A 37 -11.18 4.41 -24.51
CA TYR A 37 -12.10 3.30 -24.28
C TYR A 37 -11.44 1.91 -24.37
N LYS A 38 -10.19 1.86 -24.84
CA LYS A 38 -9.40 0.63 -24.95
C LYS A 38 -8.23 0.58 -23.97
N HIS A 39 -8.10 1.59 -23.11
CA HIS A 39 -7.11 1.58 -22.05
C HIS A 39 -7.45 0.49 -21.04
N THR A 40 -6.43 -0.23 -20.58
CA THR A 40 -6.56 -1.18 -19.48
C THR A 40 -5.63 -0.76 -18.36
N TYR A 41 -6.13 -0.72 -17.14
CA TYR A 41 -5.34 -0.33 -15.98
C TYR A 41 -5.88 -0.89 -14.67
N LEU A 42 -4.97 -1.04 -13.70
CA LEU A 42 -5.32 -1.37 -12.33
C LEU A 42 -5.90 -0.13 -11.64
N ILE A 43 -7.13 -0.25 -11.13
CA ILE A 43 -7.81 0.81 -10.39
C ILE A 43 -7.52 0.66 -8.89
N THR A 44 -7.17 1.76 -8.24
CA THR A 44 -7.15 1.89 -6.79
C THR A 44 -8.45 2.50 -6.31
N THR A 45 -9.20 1.76 -5.48
CA THR A 45 -10.50 2.16 -4.95
C THR A 45 -10.40 2.60 -3.48
N ASN A 46 -11.49 3.20 -2.97
CA ASN A 46 -11.64 3.62 -1.56
C ASN A 46 -10.54 4.56 -1.05
N LEU A 47 -9.88 5.32 -1.94
CA LEU A 47 -8.76 6.19 -1.56
C LEU A 47 -9.16 7.31 -0.61
N ASP A 48 -10.34 7.91 -0.77
CA ASP A 48 -10.79 8.98 0.14
C ASP A 48 -11.02 8.47 1.56
N GLU A 49 -11.53 7.24 1.70
CA GLU A 49 -11.66 6.56 3.00
C GLU A 49 -10.28 6.22 3.56
N ILE A 50 -9.45 5.53 2.76
CA ILE A 50 -8.12 5.08 3.17
C ILE A 50 -7.28 6.28 3.62
N PHE A 51 -7.23 7.35 2.83
CA PHE A 51 -6.47 8.58 3.09
C PHE A 51 -7.25 9.63 3.90
N GLU A 52 -8.45 9.30 4.38
CA GLU A 52 -9.26 10.12 5.30
C GLU A 52 -9.53 11.54 4.80
N GLY A 53 -9.77 11.70 3.50
CA GLY A 53 -9.97 12.99 2.85
C GLY A 53 -8.71 13.88 2.80
N GLU A 54 -7.56 13.38 3.23
CA GLU A 54 -6.28 14.11 3.26
C GLU A 54 -5.26 13.60 2.24
N GLY A 55 -5.71 12.91 1.18
CA GLY A 55 -4.84 12.36 0.15
C GLY A 55 -3.85 13.37 -0.41
N THR A 56 -4.30 14.61 -0.68
CA THR A 56 -3.42 15.67 -1.20
C THR A 56 -2.34 16.17 -0.21
N LYS A 57 -2.32 15.69 1.03
CA LYS A 57 -1.24 15.96 1.99
C LYS A 57 -0.27 14.78 2.15
N ASP A 58 -0.68 13.60 1.73
CA ASP A 58 0.12 12.37 1.80
C ASP A 58 0.87 12.15 0.48
N MET A 59 2.17 11.92 0.55
CA MET A 59 2.95 11.71 -0.66
C MET A 59 2.58 10.43 -1.42
N ARG A 60 2.08 9.40 -0.72
CA ARG A 60 1.76 8.10 -1.31
C ARG A 60 0.57 8.25 -2.24
N TYR A 61 -0.45 8.98 -1.79
CA TYR A 61 -1.60 9.36 -2.60
C TYR A 61 -1.18 10.08 -3.90
N LYS A 62 -0.22 11.00 -3.79
CA LYS A 62 0.26 11.80 -4.93
C LYS A 62 1.13 11.04 -5.92
N LYS A 63 1.82 10.00 -5.46
CA LYS A 63 2.89 9.33 -6.20
C LYS A 63 2.52 7.93 -6.66
N TRP A 64 1.60 7.25 -5.97
CA TRP A 64 1.24 5.86 -6.23
C TRP A 64 -0.10 5.71 -6.95
N GLN A 65 -0.80 6.84 -7.17
CA GLN A 65 -2.02 6.88 -7.96
C GLN A 65 -1.98 8.07 -8.92
N ASN A 66 -2.56 7.88 -10.11
CA ASN A 66 -2.78 8.92 -11.10
C ASN A 66 -4.28 9.03 -11.36
N ASN A 67 -4.84 10.24 -11.22
CA ASN A 67 -6.24 10.46 -11.57
C ASN A 67 -6.38 10.48 -13.11
N SER A 68 -7.23 9.61 -13.63
CA SER A 68 -7.57 9.47 -15.04
C SER A 68 -9.09 9.51 -15.17
N SER A 69 -9.63 10.65 -15.58
CA SER A 69 -11.07 10.83 -15.84
C SER A 69 -12.01 10.46 -14.68
N GLY A 70 -11.59 10.70 -13.43
CA GLY A 70 -12.39 10.41 -12.24
C GLY A 70 -12.08 9.07 -11.58
N GLU A 71 -11.25 8.24 -12.22
CA GLU A 71 -10.73 7.00 -11.64
C GLU A 71 -9.28 7.18 -11.22
N TYR A 72 -8.85 6.46 -10.18
CA TYR A 72 -7.47 6.49 -9.74
C TYR A 72 -6.75 5.24 -10.21
N ARG A 73 -5.84 5.42 -11.16
CA ARG A 73 -4.97 4.38 -11.68
C ARG A 73 -3.78 4.15 -10.75
N PHE A 74 -3.45 2.89 -10.49
CA PHE A 74 -2.26 2.52 -9.74
C PHE A 74 -0.96 2.80 -10.53
N SER A 75 -0.03 3.55 -9.94
CA SER A 75 1.18 4.03 -10.64
C SER A 75 2.51 3.79 -9.90
N LYS A 76 2.51 3.11 -8.74
CA LYS A 76 3.72 2.89 -7.93
C LYS A 76 4.88 2.19 -8.65
N TYR A 77 4.56 1.33 -9.62
CA TYR A 77 5.54 0.59 -10.43
C TYR A 77 5.68 1.13 -11.86
N GLU A 78 4.96 2.21 -12.22
CA GLU A 78 5.14 2.86 -13.52
C GLU A 78 6.57 3.40 -13.63
N LYS A 79 7.10 3.33 -14.86
CA LYS A 79 8.42 3.88 -15.15
C LYS A 79 8.40 5.39 -14.92
N TYR A 80 9.38 5.88 -14.18
CA TYR A 80 9.64 7.30 -14.02
C TYR A 80 10.75 7.72 -14.99
N ASP A 81 10.38 8.47 -16.03
CA ASP A 81 11.31 8.96 -17.06
C ASP A 81 12.08 10.20 -16.58
N ALA A 82 12.98 9.98 -15.61
CA ALA A 82 13.95 10.98 -15.17
C ALA A 82 15.34 10.37 -15.09
N ASP A 83 16.34 11.10 -15.59
CA ASP A 83 17.74 10.69 -15.52
C ASP A 83 18.35 11.14 -14.18
N ASN A 84 17.96 10.46 -13.10
CA ASN A 84 18.52 10.69 -11.78
C ASN A 84 18.64 9.37 -10.98
N ALA A 85 19.53 9.37 -9.99
CA ALA A 85 19.82 8.16 -9.22
C ALA A 85 18.60 7.55 -8.52
N ALA A 86 17.66 8.37 -8.04
CA ALA A 86 16.47 7.90 -7.35
C ALA A 86 15.50 7.19 -8.31
N ALA A 87 15.26 7.78 -9.49
CA ALA A 87 14.45 7.18 -10.55
C ALA A 87 15.06 5.86 -11.05
N ASN A 88 16.38 5.85 -11.29
CA ASN A 88 17.09 4.66 -11.79
C ASN A 88 16.97 3.47 -10.83
N VAL A 89 17.08 3.71 -9.51
CA VAL A 89 16.87 2.66 -8.50
C VAL A 89 15.38 2.31 -8.38
N SER A 90 14.52 3.31 -8.25
CA SER A 90 13.08 3.10 -8.01
C SER A 90 12.41 2.36 -9.17
N ASN A 91 12.83 2.55 -10.41
CA ASN A 91 12.22 1.90 -11.58
C ASN A 91 12.28 0.37 -11.49
N TYR A 92 13.42 -0.19 -11.08
CA TYR A 92 13.65 -1.64 -11.07
C TYR A 92 13.57 -2.28 -9.68
N LEU A 93 13.47 -1.49 -8.61
CA LEU A 93 13.35 -2.00 -7.25
C LEU A 93 11.98 -2.62 -7.00
N VAL A 94 11.93 -3.85 -6.49
CA VAL A 94 10.75 -4.46 -5.87
C VAL A 94 11.04 -4.58 -4.37
N PRO A 95 10.46 -3.70 -3.53
CA PRO A 95 10.66 -3.74 -2.10
C PRO A 95 10.06 -5.00 -1.49
N LEU A 96 10.79 -5.64 -0.59
CA LEU A 96 10.34 -6.87 0.09
C LEU A 96 10.29 -6.69 1.61
N VAL A 97 11.23 -5.94 2.19
CA VAL A 97 11.22 -5.56 3.62
C VAL A 97 11.53 -4.08 3.74
N ARG A 98 10.67 -3.35 4.47
CA ARG A 98 10.86 -1.91 4.73
C ARG A 98 10.95 -1.58 6.21
N MET A 99 11.59 -0.46 6.51
CA MET A 99 11.65 0.03 7.88
C MET A 99 10.25 0.44 8.38
N SER A 100 9.40 1.04 7.55
CA SER A 100 7.98 1.28 7.89
C SER A 100 7.24 0.04 8.41
N GLU A 101 7.45 -1.12 7.79
CA GLU A 101 6.88 -2.40 8.25
C GLU A 101 7.41 -2.82 9.63
N VAL A 102 8.71 -2.67 9.88
CA VAL A 102 9.30 -2.94 11.20
C VAL A 102 8.65 -2.09 12.28
N TYR A 103 8.39 -0.80 11.99
CA TYR A 103 7.68 0.09 12.91
C TYR A 103 6.23 -0.35 13.15
N TYR A 104 5.51 -0.82 12.12
CA TYR A 104 4.15 -1.34 12.30
C TYR A 104 4.11 -2.63 13.13
N ILE A 105 5.05 -3.55 12.92
CA ILE A 105 5.20 -4.77 13.71
C ILE A 105 5.50 -4.42 15.17
N ALA A 106 6.42 -3.49 15.42
CA ALA A 106 6.74 -3.03 16.77
C ALA A 106 5.54 -2.37 17.46
N ALA A 107 4.80 -1.51 16.75
CA ALA A 107 3.60 -0.86 17.24
C ALA A 107 2.51 -1.89 17.62
N GLU A 108 2.25 -2.87 16.76
CA GLU A 108 1.31 -3.95 17.04
C GLU A 108 1.75 -4.86 18.19
N ALA A 109 3.05 -5.11 18.36
CA ALA A 109 3.53 -5.95 19.44
C ALA A 109 3.38 -5.28 20.82
N ILE A 110 3.54 -3.95 20.88
CA ILE A 110 3.64 -3.21 22.13
C ILE A 110 2.33 -2.55 22.58
N TYR A 111 1.34 -2.30 21.70
CA TYR A 111 0.20 -1.41 22.02
C TYR A 111 -0.61 -1.78 23.27
N LYS A 112 -0.74 -3.08 23.59
CA LYS A 112 -1.43 -3.54 24.82
C LYS A 112 -0.62 -3.33 26.10
N LYS A 113 0.70 -3.18 25.98
CA LYS A 113 1.61 -2.97 27.12
C LYS A 113 1.93 -1.50 27.29
N ASN A 114 2.16 -0.79 26.19
CA ASN A 114 2.50 0.61 26.16
C ASN A 114 1.92 1.27 24.91
N LEU A 115 0.68 1.75 25.03
CA LEU A 115 -0.02 2.41 23.93
C LEU A 115 0.70 3.67 23.46
N ASN A 116 1.33 4.43 24.37
CA ASN A 116 2.03 5.66 24.01
C ASN A 116 3.22 5.36 23.11
N GLU A 117 4.02 4.33 23.42
CA GLU A 117 5.13 3.89 22.57
C GLU A 117 4.66 3.36 21.21
N ALA A 118 3.56 2.62 21.17
CA ALA A 118 2.98 2.18 19.90
C ALA A 118 2.54 3.37 19.01
N LYS A 119 1.97 4.41 19.63
CA LYS A 119 1.61 5.66 18.94
C LYS A 119 2.85 6.39 18.43
N GLU A 120 3.96 6.43 19.18
CA GLU A 120 5.21 7.03 18.72
C GLU A 120 5.73 6.35 17.44
N TYR A 121 5.75 5.01 17.41
CA TYR A 121 6.17 4.27 16.22
C TYR A 121 5.28 4.57 15.01
N LEU A 122 3.96 4.54 15.19
CA LEU A 122 3.01 4.84 14.12
C LEU A 122 3.13 6.30 13.63
N ARG A 123 3.32 7.23 14.57
CA ARG A 123 3.50 8.65 14.27
C ARG A 123 4.77 8.90 13.47
N ALA A 124 5.88 8.25 13.82
CA ALA A 124 7.15 8.39 13.12
C ALA A 124 7.02 8.04 11.63
N VAL A 125 6.34 6.92 11.32
CA VAL A 125 6.11 6.53 9.93
C VAL A 125 5.20 7.53 9.22
N LYS A 126 4.04 7.89 9.80
CA LYS A 126 3.13 8.88 9.19
C LYS A 126 3.84 10.20 8.91
N GLN A 127 4.54 10.77 9.88
CA GLN A 127 5.24 12.06 9.70
C GLN A 127 6.26 12.05 8.56
N SER A 128 6.87 10.90 8.27
CA SER A 128 7.79 10.78 7.13
C SER A 128 7.10 10.81 5.75
N ARG A 129 5.78 10.57 5.69
CA ARG A 129 4.96 10.55 4.46
C ARG A 129 4.17 11.85 4.23
N TYR A 130 3.93 12.62 5.29
CA TYR A 130 3.22 13.90 5.21
C TYR A 130 4.17 15.07 5.01
N ALA A 131 3.78 16.02 4.16
CA ALA A 131 4.51 17.29 3.99
C ALA A 131 4.20 18.31 5.10
N SER A 132 3.12 18.11 5.87
CA SER A 132 2.64 19.02 6.92
C SER A 132 2.36 18.25 8.20
N TYR A 133 2.73 18.85 9.34
CA TYR A 133 2.44 18.32 10.68
C TYR A 133 0.97 18.46 11.10
N ASN A 134 0.15 19.18 10.32
CA ASN A 134 -1.29 19.32 10.55
C ASN A 134 -2.07 18.36 9.64
N SER A 135 -2.38 17.17 10.19
CA SER A 135 -3.14 16.11 9.54
C SER A 135 -4.14 15.49 10.52
N LEU A 136 -5.40 15.38 10.09
CA LEU A 136 -6.45 14.61 10.78
C LEU A 136 -6.00 13.18 11.07
N SER A 137 -5.22 12.59 10.16
CA SER A 137 -4.69 11.24 10.37
C SER A 137 -3.68 11.16 11.53
N LEU A 138 -2.91 12.22 11.79
CA LEU A 138 -2.03 12.32 12.95
C LEU A 138 -2.83 12.55 14.23
N ASP A 139 -3.89 13.35 14.17
CA ASP A 139 -4.80 13.55 15.31
C ASP A 139 -5.47 12.24 15.73
N LYS A 140 -5.84 11.38 14.76
CA LYS A 140 -6.38 10.05 15.07
C LYS A 140 -5.38 9.15 15.79
N VAL A 141 -4.08 9.20 15.44
CA VAL A 141 -3.05 8.47 16.20
C VAL A 141 -2.94 9.01 17.61
N ASN A 142 -2.90 10.33 17.78
CA ASN A 142 -2.78 10.96 19.10
C ASN A 142 -3.97 10.59 20.01
N ASN A 143 -5.17 10.61 19.45
CA ASN A 143 -6.41 10.32 20.16
C ASN A 143 -6.79 8.83 20.19
N ALA A 144 -5.98 7.94 19.60
CA ALA A 144 -6.26 6.50 19.61
C ALA A 144 -6.32 5.97 21.06
N THR A 145 -7.28 5.10 21.33
CA THR A 145 -7.37 4.34 22.58
C THR A 145 -6.91 2.92 22.31
N GLU A 146 -6.66 2.13 23.35
CA GLU A 146 -6.30 0.72 23.17
C GLU A 146 -7.35 -0.04 22.33
N GLY A 147 -8.63 0.30 22.50
CA GLY A 147 -9.75 -0.34 21.80
C GLY A 147 -9.82 -0.05 20.30
N ASN A 148 -9.31 1.09 19.83
CA ASN A 148 -9.37 1.47 18.41
C ASN A 148 -7.99 1.54 17.73
N PHE A 149 -6.90 1.37 18.48
CA PHE A 149 -5.54 1.52 17.95
C PHE A 149 -5.28 0.61 16.75
N MET A 150 -5.74 -0.64 16.80
CA MET A 150 -5.57 -1.59 15.70
C MET A 150 -6.25 -1.13 14.41
N ASP A 151 -7.40 -0.45 14.48
CA ASP A 151 -8.06 0.05 13.27
C ASP A 151 -7.30 1.23 12.66
N VAL A 152 -6.73 2.11 13.49
CA VAL A 152 -5.84 3.19 13.04
C VAL A 152 -4.57 2.62 12.40
N LEU A 153 -3.98 1.60 13.02
CA LEU A 153 -2.77 0.95 12.52
C LEU A 153 -3.03 0.19 11.21
N ILE A 154 -4.12 -0.58 11.12
CA ILE A 154 -4.52 -1.29 9.89
C ILE A 154 -4.75 -0.29 8.75
N ASN A 155 -5.39 0.84 9.01
CA ASN A 155 -5.60 1.85 7.96
C ASN A 155 -4.27 2.40 7.43
N GLU A 156 -3.29 2.63 8.30
CA GLU A 156 -1.96 3.05 7.87
C GLU A 156 -1.21 1.95 7.10
N MET A 157 -1.30 0.69 7.54
CA MET A 157 -0.76 -0.45 6.81
C MET A 157 -1.38 -0.58 5.40
N ARG A 158 -2.69 -0.34 5.26
CA ARG A 158 -3.37 -0.31 3.94
C ARG A 158 -2.78 0.76 3.04
N ARG A 159 -2.48 1.96 3.56
CA ARG A 159 -1.86 3.05 2.79
C ARG A 159 -0.47 2.69 2.30
N GLU A 160 0.34 2.04 3.15
CA GLU A 160 1.74 1.74 2.85
C GLU A 160 1.90 0.56 1.89
N TRP A 161 1.10 -0.49 2.06
CA TRP A 161 1.28 -1.78 1.36
C TRP A 161 0.52 -1.92 0.03
N ILE A 162 0.03 -0.82 -0.53
CA ILE A 162 -0.61 -0.85 -1.85
C ILE A 162 0.40 -1.39 -2.88
N GLY A 163 0.02 -2.48 -3.55
CA GLY A 163 0.81 -3.14 -4.58
C GLY A 163 1.94 -4.04 -4.08
N GLU A 164 1.88 -4.54 -2.84
CA GLU A 164 2.96 -5.35 -2.24
C GLU A 164 2.53 -6.70 -1.68
N GLY A 165 1.26 -7.09 -1.89
CA GLY A 165 0.76 -8.40 -1.50
C GLY A 165 0.55 -8.62 0.00
N GLN A 166 0.85 -7.63 0.88
CA GLN A 166 0.68 -7.80 2.33
C GLN A 166 -0.75 -7.63 2.83
N ILE A 167 -1.57 -6.81 2.14
CA ILE A 167 -2.92 -6.43 2.60
C ILE A 167 -3.82 -7.68 2.78
N PHE A 168 -3.80 -8.62 1.84
CA PHE A 168 -4.59 -9.85 1.96
C PHE A 168 -4.21 -10.66 3.21
N TYR A 169 -2.91 -10.85 3.46
CA TYR A 169 -2.43 -11.60 4.62
C TYR A 169 -2.70 -10.87 5.95
N LEU A 170 -2.68 -9.54 5.96
CA LEU A 170 -3.09 -8.72 7.11
C LEU A 170 -4.52 -9.05 7.55
N TYR A 171 -5.48 -8.99 6.63
CA TYR A 171 -6.89 -9.28 6.93
C TYR A 171 -7.09 -10.75 7.31
N LYS A 172 -6.44 -11.68 6.58
CA LYS A 172 -6.51 -13.11 6.86
C LYS A 172 -6.03 -13.46 8.28
N ARG A 173 -4.85 -12.97 8.71
CA ARG A 173 -4.31 -13.31 10.05
C ARG A 173 -5.11 -12.69 11.19
N LEU A 174 -5.71 -11.52 10.95
CA LEU A 174 -6.53 -10.82 11.93
C LEU A 174 -7.99 -11.31 11.96
N LYS A 175 -8.37 -12.19 11.02
CA LYS A 175 -9.75 -12.65 10.82
C LYS A 175 -10.72 -11.48 10.72
N LYS A 176 -10.34 -10.47 9.93
CA LYS A 176 -11.14 -9.27 9.64
C LYS A 176 -11.58 -9.31 8.17
N ASP A 177 -12.84 -9.00 7.92
CA ASP A 177 -13.37 -8.95 6.56
C ASP A 177 -12.63 -7.89 5.72
N ILE A 178 -12.46 -8.18 4.43
CA ILE A 178 -11.72 -7.31 3.50
C ILE A 178 -12.70 -6.27 2.96
N PRO A 179 -12.45 -4.96 3.16
CA PRO A 179 -13.28 -3.92 2.57
C PRO A 179 -13.25 -3.99 1.05
N PHE A 180 -14.42 -3.86 0.44
CA PHE A 180 -14.62 -3.83 -1.01
C PHE A 180 -15.29 -2.51 -1.43
N GLU A 181 -15.56 -2.35 -2.72
CA GLU A 181 -16.22 -1.17 -3.25
C GLU A 181 -17.66 -1.02 -2.68
N GLY A 182 -18.14 0.21 -2.53
CA GLY A 182 -19.52 0.47 -2.12
C GLY A 182 -19.87 0.11 -0.66
N ASN A 183 -18.87 0.06 0.23
CA ASN A 183 -18.99 -0.45 1.61
C ASN A 183 -19.33 -1.94 1.72
N GLU A 184 -19.15 -2.70 0.64
CA GLU A 184 -19.22 -4.15 0.70
C GLU A 184 -18.00 -4.74 1.40
N VAL A 185 -18.11 -6.00 1.82
CA VAL A 185 -17.02 -6.73 2.47
C VAL A 185 -16.91 -8.15 1.91
N VAL A 186 -15.67 -8.62 1.77
CA VAL A 186 -15.38 -10.03 1.48
C VAL A 186 -15.10 -10.73 2.81
N PRO A 187 -15.94 -11.68 3.23
CA PRO A 187 -15.76 -12.35 4.52
C PRO A 187 -14.54 -13.27 4.50
N ILE A 188 -13.83 -13.36 5.63
CA ILE A 188 -12.69 -14.30 5.79
C ILE A 188 -13.21 -15.71 6.07
N GLU A 189 -13.72 -16.35 5.02
CA GLU A 189 -14.10 -17.77 5.01
C GLU A 189 -13.11 -18.60 4.19
N ALA A 190 -12.92 -19.87 4.55
CA ALA A 190 -11.98 -20.78 3.89
C ALA A 190 -12.12 -20.78 2.36
N LYS A 191 -13.36 -20.75 1.85
CA LYS A 191 -13.66 -20.74 0.41
C LYS A 191 -13.15 -19.50 -0.35
N TYR A 192 -12.92 -18.39 0.35
CA TYR A 192 -12.44 -17.13 -0.25
C TYR A 192 -10.94 -16.87 0.01
N VAL A 193 -10.35 -17.53 1.02
CA VAL A 193 -9.00 -17.20 1.50
C VAL A 193 -8.00 -18.37 1.43
N ILE A 194 -8.46 -19.54 0.98
CA ILE A 194 -7.65 -20.73 0.74
C ILE A 194 -7.75 -21.06 -0.74
N TRP A 195 -6.62 -21.02 -1.43
CA TRP A 195 -6.54 -21.44 -2.82
C TRP A 195 -6.75 -22.95 -2.93
N PRO A 196 -7.52 -23.43 -3.92
CA PRO A 196 -7.61 -24.85 -4.18
C PRO A 196 -6.22 -25.38 -4.55
N ILE A 197 -5.96 -26.65 -4.19
CA ILE A 197 -4.75 -27.33 -4.65
C ILE A 197 -4.84 -27.43 -6.19
N PRO A 198 -3.80 -27.05 -6.94
CA PRO A 198 -3.82 -27.13 -8.39
C PRO A 198 -4.17 -28.54 -8.89
N ASP A 199 -4.97 -28.64 -9.95
CA ASP A 199 -5.40 -29.91 -10.52
C ASP A 199 -4.23 -30.81 -10.97
N THR A 200 -3.08 -30.21 -11.28
CA THR A 200 -1.84 -30.91 -11.64
C THR A 200 -1.23 -31.69 -10.47
N GLU A 201 -1.46 -31.25 -9.24
CA GLU A 201 -0.93 -31.88 -8.02
C GLU A 201 -1.90 -32.92 -7.43
N THR A 202 -3.18 -32.89 -7.82
CA THR A 202 -4.22 -33.80 -7.31
C THR A 202 -4.52 -34.97 -8.26
N ASN A 203 -4.22 -34.82 -9.56
CA ASN A 203 -4.44 -35.86 -10.58
C ASN A 203 -3.16 -36.63 -10.97
N LEU A 204 -2.23 -36.81 -10.02
CA LEU A 204 -1.08 -37.71 -10.23
C LEU A 204 -1.60 -39.14 -10.38
N LYS A 205 -1.54 -39.67 -11.61
CA LYS A 205 -1.79 -41.08 -11.93
C LYS A 205 -0.59 -41.94 -11.56
#